data_AF-A0A2V6HB71-F1
#
_entry.id   AF-A0A2V6HB71-F1
#
_cell.length_a   1.000
_cell.length_b   1.000
_cell.length_c   1.000
_cell.angle_alpha   90.00
_cell.angle_beta   90.00
_cell.angle_gamma   90.00
#
_symmetry.space_group_name_H-M   'P 1'
#
loop_
_entity.id
_entity.type
_entity.pdbx_description
1 polymer ?
#
loop_
_entity_poly.entity_id
_entity_poly.type
_entity_poly.pdbx_seq_one_letter_code
_entity_poly.pdbx_strand_id
1 'polypeptide(L)'
;MKTKVAIIGAGPAGLTAGYLLSKEEVDVTVLEADPVYVGGISRTVTYKGFHFDIGGHRFFSKSKAVEDLWTEILPNDMLARPRSSRIFYGGKFFSYPLKPFEALLKLGIFKSVLCVLSWMKARFFPVRNPRNFEEWVSNQFGKRLFNTFFKSYTEKVWGMSCKEISADWAAQRIKGLSLGSAIKNALFPQRYNGDRTKVIKTLINSFRYPRRGPGMMWEACAEKMKALGGKLEMGCKVTRCSCDEVSGSWTVEYIDRQGDSRTIEAEHIISSAPMRELVCGLTPPVGERTKRAAESLKYRDFLTVMLILKDRRMFDDNWIYIHDPSVKVGRVQNFRSWSPEMVPDSDKVCYGLEYFCFEHDGLWDSSDTDLIELAKRELIQIGLAREGDFVDGCVVRQKKAYPVYDDDYARHVATIRQELEDRYPNLHLVGRNGMHKYNNQDHAMMTAMLCVENILADAKLYDLWQVNGDAEYHEAGPAVTEETICAGLRLVPTRVVAAPELAPEG
;
A
#
# COMPACT_ATOMS: atom_id res chain seq x y z
N MET A 1 -17.91 1.41 -28.50
CA MET A 1 -17.18 2.69 -28.24
C MET A 1 -15.73 2.48 -28.62
N LYS A 2 -15.01 3.50 -29.09
CA LYS A 2 -13.57 3.41 -29.41
C LYS A 2 -12.80 4.45 -28.60
N THR A 3 -11.62 4.11 -28.12
CA THR A 3 -10.69 4.98 -27.39
C THR A 3 -9.26 4.63 -27.80
N LYS A 4 -8.30 5.53 -27.64
CA LYS A 4 -6.88 5.15 -27.84
C LYS A 4 -6.38 4.28 -26.69
N VAL A 5 -6.67 4.70 -25.45
CA VAL A 5 -6.26 3.97 -24.23
C VAL A 5 -7.45 3.63 -23.35
N ALA A 6 -7.67 2.33 -23.09
CA ALA A 6 -8.62 1.88 -22.09
C ALA A 6 -7.87 1.63 -20.76
N ILE A 7 -8.37 2.20 -19.67
CA ILE A 7 -7.78 2.06 -18.34
C ILE A 7 -8.74 1.25 -17.45
N ILE A 8 -8.23 0.20 -16.83
CA ILE A 8 -9.00 -0.67 -15.94
C ILE A 8 -8.68 -0.31 -14.48
N GLY A 9 -9.65 0.31 -13.82
CA GLY A 9 -9.62 0.76 -12.42
C GLY A 9 -9.27 2.24 -12.25
N ALA A 10 -10.09 2.96 -11.48
CA ALA A 10 -9.90 4.36 -11.09
C ALA A 10 -9.20 4.50 -9.73
N GLY A 11 -8.22 3.65 -9.44
CA GLY A 11 -7.30 3.81 -8.30
C GLY A 11 -6.19 4.83 -8.57
N PRO A 12 -5.22 5.02 -7.64
CA PRO A 12 -4.12 5.96 -7.79
C PRO A 12 -3.36 5.83 -9.11
N ALA A 13 -3.06 4.59 -9.53
CA ALA A 13 -2.35 4.34 -10.79
C ALA A 13 -3.21 4.69 -12.01
N GLY A 14 -4.45 4.20 -12.06
CA GLY A 14 -5.33 4.41 -13.21
C GLY A 14 -5.73 5.88 -13.40
N LEU A 15 -6.07 6.58 -12.32
CA LEU A 15 -6.37 8.02 -12.40
C LEU A 15 -5.14 8.86 -12.74
N THR A 16 -3.95 8.49 -12.25
CA THR A 16 -2.71 9.16 -12.66
C THR A 16 -2.47 9.00 -14.15
N ALA A 17 -2.60 7.78 -14.69
CA ALA A 17 -2.45 7.53 -16.12
C ALA A 17 -3.51 8.30 -16.94
N GLY A 18 -4.78 8.21 -16.55
CA GLY A 18 -5.88 8.90 -17.23
C GLY A 18 -5.71 10.41 -17.24
N TYR A 19 -5.33 11.01 -16.10
CA TYR A 19 -5.06 12.44 -16.00
C TYR A 19 -3.91 12.89 -16.89
N LEU A 20 -2.77 12.20 -16.85
CA LEU A 20 -1.59 12.56 -17.64
C LEU A 20 -1.82 12.36 -19.15
N LEU A 21 -2.48 11.27 -19.56
CA LEU A 21 -2.84 11.06 -20.97
C LEU A 21 -3.84 12.12 -21.47
N SER A 22 -4.80 12.52 -20.64
CA SER A 22 -5.75 13.59 -21.01
C SER A 22 -5.06 14.95 -21.15
N LYS A 23 -4.01 15.23 -20.36
CA LYS A 23 -3.19 16.45 -20.53
C LYS A 23 -2.48 16.52 -21.88
N GLU A 24 -2.13 15.36 -22.44
CA GLU A 24 -1.51 15.22 -23.76
C GLU A 24 -2.56 14.98 -24.86
N GLU A 25 -3.83 15.29 -24.59
CA GLU A 25 -4.96 15.20 -25.53
C GLU A 25 -5.18 13.78 -26.12
N VAL A 26 -4.75 12.74 -25.40
CA VAL A 26 -4.98 11.34 -25.78
C VAL A 26 -6.39 10.89 -25.35
N ASP A 27 -7.18 10.34 -26.29
CA ASP A 27 -8.52 9.81 -26.01
C ASP A 27 -8.45 8.59 -25.09
N VAL A 28 -8.85 8.80 -23.84
CA VAL A 28 -8.74 7.84 -22.75
C VAL A 28 -10.10 7.59 -22.10
N THR A 29 -10.36 6.32 -21.79
CA THR A 29 -11.54 5.90 -21.04
C THR A 29 -11.13 5.05 -19.85
N VAL A 30 -11.49 5.49 -18.64
CA VAL A 30 -11.29 4.77 -17.39
C VAL A 30 -12.57 4.02 -17.02
N LEU A 31 -12.48 2.71 -16.82
CA LEU A 31 -13.56 1.86 -16.34
C LEU A 31 -13.32 1.51 -14.86
N GLU A 32 -14.25 1.87 -13.98
CA GLU A 32 -14.19 1.56 -12.55
C GLU A 32 -15.39 0.73 -12.11
N ALA A 33 -15.14 -0.36 -11.39
CA ALA A 33 -16.18 -1.27 -10.93
C ALA A 33 -16.99 -0.71 -9.76
N ASP A 34 -16.39 0.12 -8.90
CA ASP A 34 -17.10 0.82 -7.83
C ASP A 34 -18.07 1.86 -8.42
N PRO A 35 -19.36 1.84 -8.05
CA PRO A 35 -20.34 2.79 -8.59
C PRO A 35 -20.34 4.16 -7.90
N VAL A 36 -19.62 4.31 -6.78
CA VAL A 36 -19.67 5.52 -5.95
C VAL A 36 -18.31 6.19 -5.84
N TYR A 37 -17.27 5.42 -5.56
CA TYR A 37 -15.98 5.97 -5.15
C TYR A 37 -14.87 5.71 -6.15
N VAL A 38 -14.10 6.74 -6.44
CA VAL A 38 -12.78 6.61 -7.06
C VAL A 38 -11.69 6.49 -6.00
N GLY A 39 -10.45 6.24 -6.42
CA GLY A 39 -9.29 6.10 -5.54
C GLY A 39 -9.02 4.67 -5.09
N GLY A 40 -9.84 3.69 -5.48
CA GLY A 40 -9.64 2.27 -5.18
C GLY A 40 -9.45 2.04 -3.66
N ILE A 41 -8.34 1.43 -3.26
CA ILE A 41 -8.00 1.22 -1.83
C ILE A 41 -7.71 2.55 -1.12
N SER A 42 -7.30 3.59 -1.84
CA SER A 42 -7.05 4.94 -1.31
C SER A 42 -8.29 5.83 -1.35
N ARG A 43 -9.49 5.24 -1.43
CA ARG A 43 -10.75 5.99 -1.31
C ARG A 43 -11.02 6.41 0.14
N THR A 44 -11.85 7.42 0.29
CA THR A 44 -12.45 7.81 1.55
C THR A 44 -13.96 7.55 1.49
N VAL A 45 -14.48 6.76 2.43
CA VAL A 45 -15.89 6.43 2.53
C VAL A 45 -16.60 7.44 3.43
N THR A 46 -17.84 7.76 3.11
CA THR A 46 -18.68 8.65 3.93
C THR A 46 -19.85 7.90 4.55
N TYR A 47 -20.09 8.10 5.84
CA TYR A 47 -21.25 7.57 6.57
C TYR A 47 -21.80 8.61 7.54
N LYS A 48 -23.04 9.06 7.33
CA LYS A 48 -23.71 10.08 8.16
C LYS A 48 -22.87 11.36 8.37
N GLY A 49 -22.15 11.79 7.33
CA GLY A 49 -21.26 12.95 7.36
C GLY A 49 -19.88 12.70 7.98
N PHE A 50 -19.61 11.50 8.51
CA PHE A 50 -18.27 11.08 8.93
C PHE A 50 -17.51 10.51 7.75
N HIS A 51 -16.22 10.84 7.66
CA HIS A 51 -15.31 10.35 6.65
C HIS A 51 -14.31 9.38 7.27
N PHE A 52 -13.98 8.30 6.55
CA PHE A 52 -12.97 7.35 6.97
C PHE A 52 -12.34 6.62 5.78
N ASP A 53 -11.06 6.30 5.93
CA ASP A 53 -10.29 5.67 4.87
C ASP A 53 -10.25 4.15 5.01
N ILE A 54 -9.99 3.46 3.90
CA ILE A 54 -9.71 2.02 3.90
C ILE A 54 -8.25 1.78 4.31
N GLY A 55 -8.00 2.04 5.59
CA GLY A 55 -6.67 2.10 6.18
C GLY A 55 -5.98 3.46 6.05
N GLY A 56 -4.88 3.65 6.80
CA GLY A 56 -4.19 4.94 6.88
C GLY A 56 -3.30 5.22 5.67
N HIS A 57 -3.60 6.30 4.93
CA HIS A 57 -2.88 6.72 3.73
C HIS A 57 -2.12 8.02 3.96
N ARG A 58 -0.79 7.98 3.81
CA ARG A 58 0.07 9.15 3.96
C ARG A 58 0.49 9.66 2.59
N PHE A 59 0.43 10.99 2.38
CA PHE A 59 1.04 11.63 1.22
C PHE A 59 2.45 12.05 1.59
N PHE A 60 3.38 11.19 1.19
CA PHE A 60 4.82 11.38 1.32
C PHE A 60 5.47 10.58 0.20
N SER A 61 6.30 11.23 -0.61
CA SER A 61 7.15 10.55 -1.57
C SER A 61 8.58 11.08 -1.52
N LYS A 62 9.54 10.21 -1.86
CA LYS A 62 10.91 10.63 -2.19
C LYS A 62 10.99 11.16 -3.64
N SER A 63 9.97 10.93 -4.47
CA SER A 63 9.93 11.40 -5.86
C SER A 63 9.36 12.82 -5.92
N LYS A 64 10.18 13.75 -6.41
CA LYS A 64 9.72 15.12 -6.68
C LYS A 64 8.57 15.14 -7.69
N ALA A 65 8.63 14.31 -8.73
CA ALA A 65 7.57 14.26 -9.75
C ALA A 65 6.20 13.86 -9.16
N VAL A 66 6.18 12.98 -8.15
CA VAL A 66 4.95 12.58 -7.45
C VAL A 66 4.44 13.71 -6.54
N GLU A 67 5.33 14.35 -5.77
CA GLU A 67 4.96 15.48 -4.91
C GLU A 67 4.44 16.69 -5.70
N ASP A 68 5.05 16.96 -6.85
CA ASP A 68 4.63 18.02 -7.77
C ASP A 68 3.23 17.71 -8.33
N LEU A 69 2.99 16.48 -8.77
CA LEU A 69 1.68 16.06 -9.28
C LEU A 69 0.58 16.13 -8.20
N TRP A 70 0.86 15.73 -6.96
CA TRP A 70 -0.08 15.94 -5.85
C TRP A 70 -0.40 17.41 -5.62
N THR A 71 0.58 18.29 -5.75
CA THR A 71 0.40 19.73 -5.57
C THR A 71 -0.36 20.35 -6.73
N GLU A 72 -0.16 19.87 -7.95
CA GLU A 72 -0.92 20.27 -9.14
C GLU A 72 -2.40 19.88 -9.02
N ILE A 73 -2.67 18.65 -8.59
CA ILE A 73 -4.04 18.12 -8.46
C ILE A 73 -4.77 18.77 -7.28
N LEU A 74 -4.12 18.90 -6.13
CA LEU A 74 -4.74 19.41 -4.90
C LEU A 74 -3.87 20.49 -4.22
N PRO A 75 -3.82 21.71 -4.78
CA PRO A 75 -2.90 22.76 -4.33
C PRO A 75 -3.23 23.32 -2.94
N ASN A 76 -4.52 23.43 -2.59
CA ASN A 76 -4.97 24.22 -1.44
C ASN A 76 -5.48 23.40 -0.25
N ASP A 77 -5.71 22.09 -0.44
CA ASP A 77 -6.44 21.27 0.54
C ASP A 77 -5.59 20.15 1.16
N MET A 78 -4.28 20.35 1.21
CA MET A 78 -3.33 19.41 1.82
C MET A 78 -2.83 19.93 3.18
N LEU A 79 -3.21 19.23 4.25
CA LEU A 79 -2.77 19.52 5.61
C LEU A 79 -1.41 18.89 5.88
N ALA A 80 -0.55 19.57 6.63
CA ALA A 80 0.62 18.94 7.25
C ALA A 80 0.20 18.28 8.56
N ARG A 81 0.41 16.97 8.69
CA ARG A 81 0.06 16.19 9.89
C ARG A 81 1.32 15.62 10.54
N PRO A 82 1.46 15.75 11.88
CA PRO A 82 2.53 15.05 12.58
C PRO A 82 2.30 13.56 12.47
N ARG A 83 3.39 12.80 12.42
CA ARG A 83 3.36 11.36 12.45
C ARG A 83 3.34 10.87 13.89
N SER A 84 2.19 10.43 14.38
CA SER A 84 2.03 9.84 15.70
C SER A 84 1.48 8.42 15.61
N SER A 85 2.22 7.48 16.16
CA SER A 85 1.80 6.08 16.24
C SER A 85 2.42 5.35 17.42
N ARG A 86 1.70 4.33 17.91
CA ARG A 86 2.13 3.46 19.00
C ARG A 86 1.89 1.97 18.68
N ILE A 87 2.50 1.10 19.47
CA ILE A 87 2.27 -0.35 19.47
C ILE A 87 1.56 -0.73 20.76
N PHE A 88 0.48 -1.50 20.70
CA PHE A 88 -0.15 -2.13 21.85
C PHE A 88 0.26 -3.60 21.96
N TYR A 89 0.87 -3.98 23.09
CA TYR A 89 1.31 -5.35 23.36
C TYR A 89 1.37 -5.62 24.87
N GLY A 90 0.86 -6.77 25.31
CA GLY A 90 0.90 -7.19 26.71
C GLY A 90 0.17 -6.21 27.63
N GLY A 91 -0.96 -5.65 27.17
CA GLY A 91 -1.72 -4.63 27.91
C GLY A 91 -1.03 -3.25 28.03
N LYS A 92 0.06 -3.01 27.29
CA LYS A 92 0.83 -1.76 27.36
C LYS A 92 1.01 -1.13 25.98
N PHE A 93 0.99 0.20 25.94
CA PHE A 93 1.34 0.98 24.75
C PHE A 93 2.84 1.26 24.73
N PHE A 94 3.48 1.14 23.57
CA PHE A 94 4.89 1.45 23.32
C PHE A 94 5.01 2.48 22.20
N SER A 95 6.00 3.37 22.25
CA SER A 95 6.30 4.27 21.14
C SER A 95 6.64 3.50 19.87
N TYR A 96 6.25 4.03 18.70
CA TYR A 96 6.72 3.58 17.41
C TYR A 96 7.59 4.68 16.74
N PRO A 97 8.83 4.38 16.32
CA PRO A 97 9.59 3.14 16.53
C PRO A 97 9.88 2.84 18.01
N LEU A 98 10.10 1.57 18.34
CA LEU A 98 10.36 1.13 19.72
C LEU A 98 11.59 1.85 20.30
N LYS A 99 11.38 2.58 21.41
CA LYS A 99 12.47 3.20 22.17
C LYS A 99 13.10 2.15 23.10
N PRO A 100 14.43 1.90 23.05
CA PRO A 100 15.07 0.82 23.81
C PRO A 100 14.83 0.89 25.32
N PHE A 101 14.92 2.08 25.92
CA PHE A 101 14.72 2.26 27.36
C PHE A 101 13.26 2.05 27.79
N GLU A 102 12.31 2.52 26.98
CA GLU A 102 10.88 2.27 27.21
C GLU A 102 10.56 0.77 27.10
N ALA A 103 11.10 0.09 26.08
CA ALA A 103 10.96 -1.35 25.91
C ALA A 103 11.56 -2.12 27.10
N LEU A 104 12.75 -1.72 27.57
CA LEU A 104 13.41 -2.30 28.74
C LEU A 104 12.54 -2.22 30.00
N LEU A 105 12.01 -1.03 30.31
CA LEU A 105 11.19 -0.80 31.49
C LEU A 105 9.84 -1.54 31.40
N LYS A 106 9.15 -1.45 30.25
CA LYS A 106 7.80 -2.00 30.09
C LYS A 106 7.78 -3.53 29.97
N LEU A 107 8.81 -4.14 29.36
CA LEU A 107 8.96 -5.61 29.29
C LEU A 107 9.53 -6.19 30.59
N GLY A 108 10.29 -5.39 31.34
CA GLY A 108 11.02 -5.80 32.53
C GLY A 108 12.43 -6.28 32.21
N ILE A 109 13.37 -5.93 33.10
CA ILE A 109 14.82 -6.12 32.93
C ILE A 109 15.16 -7.56 32.53
N PHE A 110 14.60 -8.55 33.22
CA PHE A 110 14.89 -9.95 32.95
C PHE A 110 14.52 -10.38 31.52
N LYS A 111 13.31 -10.03 31.04
CA LYS A 111 12.87 -10.36 29.68
C LYS A 111 13.73 -9.66 28.62
N SER A 112 14.10 -8.41 28.89
CA SER A 112 14.95 -7.64 27.98
C SER A 112 16.37 -8.19 27.90
N VAL A 113 16.98 -8.59 29.02
CA VAL A 113 18.29 -9.28 29.03
C VAL A 113 18.21 -10.57 28.20
N LEU A 114 17.16 -11.38 28.36
CA LEU A 114 16.97 -12.58 27.54
C LEU A 114 16.80 -12.26 26.05
N CYS A 115 16.19 -11.14 25.69
CA CYS A 115 16.12 -10.70 24.29
C CYS A 115 17.50 -10.34 23.74
N VAL A 116 18.30 -9.60 24.50
CA VAL A 116 19.68 -9.24 24.10
C VAL A 116 20.55 -10.49 23.97
N LEU A 117 20.49 -11.43 24.93
CA LEU A 117 21.21 -12.71 24.83
C LEU A 117 20.77 -13.54 23.61
N SER A 118 19.47 -13.55 23.30
CA SER A 118 18.96 -14.21 22.10
C SER A 118 19.45 -13.56 20.81
N TRP A 119 19.61 -12.24 20.79
CA TRP A 119 20.18 -11.51 19.67
C TRP A 119 21.69 -11.78 19.52
N MET A 120 22.45 -11.78 20.63
CA MET A 120 23.86 -12.16 20.62
C MET A 120 24.06 -13.57 20.05
N LYS A 121 23.23 -14.54 20.47
CA LYS A 121 23.26 -15.89 19.90
C LYS A 121 23.04 -15.89 18.38
N ALA A 122 22.06 -15.13 17.89
CA ALA A 122 21.80 -15.01 16.45
C ALA A 122 22.96 -14.33 15.69
N ARG A 123 23.72 -13.44 16.35
CA ARG A 123 24.90 -12.81 15.75
C ARG A 123 26.08 -13.77 15.63
N PHE A 124 26.30 -14.64 16.62
CA PHE A 124 27.37 -15.64 16.59
C PHE A 124 27.02 -16.88 15.76
N PHE A 125 25.73 -17.24 15.69
CA PHE A 125 25.23 -18.41 14.97
C PHE A 125 24.07 -18.01 14.03
N PRO A 126 24.33 -17.20 13.00
CA PRO A 126 23.28 -16.77 12.08
C PRO A 126 22.82 -17.92 11.19
N VAL A 127 21.52 -17.93 10.86
CA VAL A 127 20.99 -18.78 9.78
C VAL A 127 21.56 -18.27 8.46
N ARG A 128 22.34 -19.10 7.77
CA ARG A 128 22.89 -18.76 6.45
C ARG A 128 21.77 -18.86 5.40
N ASN A 129 21.68 -17.87 4.52
CA ASN A 129 20.68 -17.79 3.44
C ASN A 129 19.23 -17.94 3.94
N PRO A 130 18.73 -16.99 4.77
CA PRO A 130 17.37 -17.07 5.31
C PRO A 130 16.35 -17.10 4.17
N ARG A 131 15.43 -18.06 4.19
CA ARG A 131 14.42 -18.24 3.13
C ARG A 131 13.09 -17.56 3.46
N ASN A 132 12.78 -17.47 4.75
CA ASN A 132 11.51 -16.91 5.23
C ASN A 132 11.70 -15.71 6.17
N PHE A 133 10.60 -15.01 6.44
CA PHE A 133 10.55 -13.83 7.30
C PHE A 133 11.05 -14.12 8.72
N GLU A 134 10.66 -15.26 9.29
CA GLU A 134 11.08 -15.66 10.64
C GLU A 134 12.60 -15.75 10.78
N GLU A 135 13.28 -16.44 9.85
CA GLU A 135 14.74 -16.59 9.84
C GLU A 135 15.43 -15.24 9.64
N TRP A 136 14.97 -14.46 8.67
CA TRP A 136 15.56 -13.17 8.33
C TRP A 136 15.49 -12.20 9.53
N VAL A 137 14.32 -12.05 10.15
CA VAL A 137 14.13 -11.14 11.29
C VAL A 137 14.83 -11.66 12.54
N SER A 138 14.82 -12.98 12.76
CA SER A 138 15.53 -13.59 13.90
C SER A 138 17.03 -13.36 13.83
N ASN A 139 17.63 -13.33 12.63
CA ASN A 139 19.04 -12.98 12.46
C ASN A 139 19.34 -11.52 12.85
N GLN A 140 18.43 -10.59 12.57
CA GLN A 140 18.62 -9.15 12.85
C GLN A 140 18.32 -8.75 14.30
N PHE A 141 17.32 -9.38 14.92
CA PHE A 141 16.75 -8.96 16.21
C PHE A 141 16.80 -10.03 17.31
N GLY A 142 17.19 -11.25 16.97
CA GLY A 142 17.10 -12.41 17.87
C GLY A 142 15.72 -13.03 17.92
N LYS A 143 15.68 -14.35 18.09
CA LYS A 143 14.44 -15.15 18.10
C LYS A 143 13.43 -14.71 19.15
N ARG A 144 13.88 -14.30 20.34
CA ARG A 144 12.99 -13.85 21.42
C ARG A 144 12.26 -12.55 21.06
N LEU A 145 13.00 -11.54 20.60
CA LEU A 145 12.39 -10.26 20.23
C LEU A 145 11.45 -10.42 19.03
N PHE A 146 11.85 -11.27 18.06
CA PHE A 146 10.98 -11.70 16.96
C PHE A 146 9.64 -12.26 17.48
N ASN A 147 9.68 -13.25 18.37
CA ASN A 147 8.46 -13.87 18.92
C ASN A 147 7.60 -12.88 19.72
N THR A 148 8.20 -11.87 20.36
CA THR A 148 7.49 -10.89 21.18
C THR A 148 6.81 -9.81 20.35
N PHE A 149 7.51 -9.16 19.42
CA PHE A 149 6.98 -7.99 18.71
C PHE A 149 6.71 -8.20 17.23
N PHE A 150 7.35 -9.16 16.57
CA PHE A 150 7.25 -9.28 15.11
C PHE A 150 6.27 -10.39 14.72
N LYS A 151 6.35 -11.55 15.38
CA LYS A 151 5.59 -12.74 15.00
C LYS A 151 4.09 -12.51 15.01
N SER A 152 3.52 -12.19 16.17
CA SER A 152 2.05 -12.10 16.33
C SER A 152 1.42 -11.09 15.39
N TYR A 153 2.02 -9.91 15.25
CA TYR A 153 1.52 -8.87 14.37
C TYR A 153 1.66 -9.26 12.89
N THR A 154 2.80 -9.83 12.50
CA THR A 154 3.03 -10.24 11.11
C THR A 154 2.06 -11.35 10.70
N GLU A 155 1.90 -12.39 11.54
CA GLU A 155 0.95 -13.47 11.28
C GLU A 155 -0.49 -12.96 11.27
N LYS A 156 -0.83 -11.98 12.12
CA LYS A 156 -2.15 -11.33 12.11
C LYS A 156 -2.43 -10.59 10.80
N VAL A 157 -1.47 -9.79 10.32
CA VAL A 157 -1.59 -9.04 9.05
C VAL A 157 -1.74 -10.01 7.87
N TRP A 158 -0.88 -11.02 7.80
CA TRP A 158 -0.79 -11.88 6.63
C TRP A 158 -1.71 -13.10 6.66
N GLY A 159 -2.21 -13.48 7.84
CA GLY A 159 -3.05 -14.67 8.01
C GLY A 159 -2.30 -15.99 7.74
N MET A 160 -0.97 -15.97 7.71
CA MET A 160 -0.11 -17.14 7.45
C MET A 160 1.12 -17.12 8.35
N SER A 161 1.79 -18.26 8.47
CA SER A 161 2.96 -18.35 9.35
C SER A 161 4.10 -17.49 8.82
N CYS A 162 4.88 -16.88 9.73
CA CYS A 162 6.13 -16.20 9.35
C CYS A 162 7.17 -17.11 8.67
N LYS A 163 6.97 -18.43 8.69
CA LYS A 163 7.78 -19.41 7.96
C LYS A 163 7.41 -19.57 6.49
N GLU A 164 6.21 -19.12 6.10
CA GLU A 164 5.66 -19.23 4.75
C GLU A 164 5.71 -17.89 4.00
N ILE A 165 6.14 -16.82 4.68
CA ILE A 165 6.34 -15.49 4.09
C ILE A 165 7.78 -15.39 3.61
N SER A 166 7.97 -15.04 2.34
CA SER A 166 9.30 -14.90 1.74
C SER A 166 10.18 -13.89 2.48
N ALA A 167 11.47 -14.22 2.63
CA ALA A 167 12.47 -13.31 3.20
C ALA A 167 12.64 -12.01 2.40
N ASP A 168 12.29 -12.00 1.10
CA ASP A 168 12.32 -10.80 0.26
C ASP A 168 11.42 -9.72 0.84
N TRP A 169 10.24 -10.11 1.34
CA TRP A 169 9.32 -9.18 1.98
C TRP A 169 9.92 -8.59 3.26
N ALA A 170 10.62 -9.42 4.06
CA ALA A 170 11.31 -8.99 5.27
C ALA A 170 12.40 -7.95 4.95
N ALA A 171 13.22 -8.26 3.96
CA ALA A 171 14.27 -7.38 3.47
C ALA A 171 13.70 -6.05 2.95
N GLN A 172 12.60 -6.08 2.19
CA GLN A 172 11.99 -4.84 1.70
C GLN A 172 11.52 -3.90 2.82
N ARG A 173 11.09 -4.45 3.96
CA ARG A 173 10.45 -3.70 5.05
C ARG A 173 11.38 -3.29 6.18
N ILE A 174 12.39 -4.09 6.47
CA ILE A 174 13.18 -3.98 7.70
C ILE A 174 14.66 -3.73 7.39
N LYS A 175 15.06 -3.66 6.11
CA LYS A 175 16.43 -3.30 5.71
C LYS A 175 16.83 -1.94 6.28
N GLY A 176 17.97 -1.93 6.99
CA GLY A 176 18.49 -0.77 7.72
C GLY A 176 18.14 -0.73 9.21
N LEU A 177 17.16 -1.54 9.67
CA LEU A 177 16.85 -1.67 11.10
C LEU A 177 17.56 -2.89 11.68
N SER A 178 18.43 -2.66 12.67
CA SER A 178 19.05 -3.73 13.46
C SER A 178 19.00 -3.36 14.94
N LEU A 179 18.92 -4.38 15.81
CA LEU A 179 18.96 -4.14 17.25
C LEU A 179 20.29 -3.51 17.67
N GLY A 180 21.39 -3.87 17.00
CA GLY A 180 22.71 -3.28 17.24
C GLY A 180 22.76 -1.78 16.96
N SER A 181 22.18 -1.33 15.84
CA SER A 181 22.07 0.10 15.52
C SER A 181 21.23 0.84 16.56
N ALA A 182 20.13 0.25 17.01
CA ALA A 182 19.26 0.85 18.02
C ALA A 182 19.97 0.99 19.39
N ILE A 183 20.71 -0.03 19.82
CA ILE A 183 21.49 0.01 21.07
C ILE A 183 22.61 1.05 20.97
N LYS A 184 23.35 1.08 19.86
CA LYS A 184 24.43 2.05 19.64
C LYS A 184 23.91 3.49 19.72
N ASN A 185 22.78 3.78 19.07
CA ASN A 185 22.17 5.11 19.08
C ASN A 185 21.64 5.51 20.46
N ALA A 186 21.18 4.55 21.27
CA ALA A 186 20.72 4.82 22.63
C ALA A 186 21.87 5.11 23.61
N LEU A 187 23.02 4.46 23.43
CA LEU A 187 24.20 4.65 24.30
C LEU A 187 25.05 5.85 23.89
N PHE A 188 25.10 6.18 22.59
CA PHE A 188 25.86 7.29 22.04
C PHE A 188 24.96 8.18 21.17
N PRO A 189 24.10 9.02 21.79
CA PRO A 189 23.31 9.98 21.02
C PRO A 189 24.26 10.97 20.32
N GLN A 190 24.26 10.99 18.99
CA GLN A 190 25.03 11.96 18.21
C GLN A 190 24.63 13.39 18.60
N ARG A 191 25.57 14.18 19.14
CA ARG A 191 25.44 15.64 19.27
C ARG A 191 25.54 16.24 17.87
N TYR A 192 24.44 16.81 17.39
CA TYR A 192 24.38 17.46 16.09
C TYR A 192 24.85 18.91 16.21
N ASN A 193 25.97 19.26 15.55
CA ASN A 193 26.36 20.64 15.32
C ASN A 193 25.43 21.24 14.25
N GLY A 194 24.88 22.41 14.51
CA GLY A 194 23.96 23.07 13.57
C GLY A 194 24.69 23.58 12.33
N ASP A 195 24.23 23.20 11.13
CA ASP A 195 23.67 24.16 10.17
C ASP A 195 22.93 23.48 8.97
N ARG A 196 21.98 24.23 8.39
CA ARG A 196 21.44 24.20 6.99
C ARG A 196 20.67 23.03 6.34
N THR A 197 20.21 21.99 7.04
CA THR A 197 19.26 20.98 6.46
C THR A 197 17.90 20.92 7.19
N LYS A 198 17.25 22.08 7.38
CA LYS A 198 15.94 22.17 8.06
C LYS A 198 14.75 21.63 7.25
N VAL A 199 14.85 21.50 5.93
CA VAL A 199 13.71 21.08 5.07
C VAL A 199 13.53 19.55 5.01
N ILE A 200 14.61 18.77 5.14
CA ILE A 200 14.58 17.30 5.02
C ILE A 200 14.16 16.63 6.35
N LYS A 201 14.47 17.24 7.51
CA LYS A 201 14.05 16.72 8.83
C LYS A 201 12.56 16.90 9.13
N THR A 202 11.88 17.87 8.50
CA THR A 202 10.45 18.14 8.71
C THR A 202 9.52 17.11 8.09
N LEU A 203 9.89 16.50 6.96
CA LEU A 203 9.07 15.52 6.21
C LEU A 203 9.20 14.07 6.71
N ILE A 204 10.09 13.80 7.67
CA ILE A 204 10.23 12.46 8.28
C ILE A 204 9.25 12.30 9.47
N ASN A 205 8.97 13.41 10.16
CA ASN A 205 8.08 13.47 11.31
C ASN A 205 6.67 13.99 10.98
N SER A 206 6.44 14.40 9.73
CA SER A 206 5.14 14.85 9.25
C SER A 206 4.89 14.37 7.84
N PHE A 207 3.63 14.31 7.44
CA PHE A 207 3.20 13.95 6.08
C PHE A 207 2.06 14.86 5.65
N ARG A 208 1.82 14.95 4.33
CA ARG A 208 0.65 15.67 3.81
C ARG A 208 -0.58 14.78 3.86
N TYR A 209 -1.75 15.36 4.07
CA TYR A 209 -3.01 14.64 4.09
C TYR A 209 -4.16 15.55 3.62
N PRO A 210 -5.00 15.12 2.66
CA PRO A 210 -6.12 15.93 2.22
C PRO A 210 -7.12 16.19 3.36
N ARG A 211 -7.75 17.36 3.37
CA ARG A 211 -8.67 17.78 4.45
C ARG A 211 -9.78 16.77 4.73
N ARG A 212 -10.32 16.13 3.68
CA ARG A 212 -11.38 15.10 3.77
C ARG A 212 -10.89 13.72 3.34
N GLY A 213 -9.60 13.44 3.55
CA GLY A 213 -9.01 12.13 3.29
C GLY A 213 -8.53 11.92 1.85
N PRO A 214 -7.72 10.87 1.60
CA PRO A 214 -7.15 10.52 0.30
C PRO A 214 -8.17 10.47 -0.85
N GLY A 215 -9.45 10.13 -0.57
CA GLY A 215 -10.52 10.18 -1.57
C GLY A 215 -10.63 11.55 -2.25
N MET A 216 -10.51 12.64 -1.49
CA MET A 216 -10.56 14.02 -2.01
C MET A 216 -9.51 14.31 -3.10
N MET A 217 -8.29 13.75 -2.96
CA MET A 217 -7.25 13.89 -3.99
C MET A 217 -7.69 13.21 -5.29
N TRP A 218 -8.23 12.00 -5.19
CA TRP A 218 -8.56 11.17 -6.34
C TRP A 218 -9.86 11.61 -7.03
N GLU A 219 -10.81 12.12 -6.27
CA GLU A 219 -11.98 12.84 -6.78
C GLU A 219 -11.54 14.09 -7.57
N ALA A 220 -10.66 14.92 -7.01
CA ALA A 220 -10.13 16.09 -7.71
C ALA A 220 -9.36 15.71 -8.99
N CYS A 221 -8.58 14.61 -8.95
CA CYS A 221 -7.90 14.07 -10.11
C CYS A 221 -8.90 13.64 -11.20
N ALA A 222 -9.96 12.92 -10.83
CA ALA A 222 -11.00 12.49 -11.75
C ALA A 222 -11.75 13.68 -12.39
N GLU A 223 -12.09 14.71 -11.61
CA GLU A 223 -12.73 15.92 -12.15
C GLU A 223 -11.82 16.67 -13.12
N LYS A 224 -10.54 16.83 -12.78
CA LYS A 224 -9.56 17.48 -13.67
C LYS A 224 -9.33 16.67 -14.95
N MET A 225 -9.26 15.34 -14.86
CA MET A 225 -9.15 14.46 -16.03
C MET A 225 -10.36 14.63 -16.95
N LYS A 226 -11.58 14.64 -16.40
CA LYS A 226 -12.82 14.87 -17.19
C LYS A 226 -12.84 16.25 -17.84
N ALA A 227 -12.38 17.28 -17.14
CA ALA A 227 -12.29 18.63 -17.69
C ALA A 227 -11.29 18.73 -18.87
N LEU A 228 -10.32 17.82 -18.95
CA LEU A 228 -9.37 17.69 -20.06
C LEU A 228 -9.88 16.76 -21.19
N GLY A 229 -11.11 16.25 -21.10
CA GLY A 229 -11.74 15.41 -22.12
C GLY A 229 -11.63 13.89 -21.87
N GLY A 230 -10.94 13.45 -20.83
CA GLY A 230 -10.89 12.03 -20.44
C GLY A 230 -12.26 11.53 -19.94
N LYS A 231 -12.59 10.26 -20.21
CA LYS A 231 -13.87 9.65 -19.81
C LYS A 231 -13.69 8.77 -18.58
N LEU A 232 -14.65 8.82 -17.66
CA LEU A 232 -14.70 7.97 -16.46
C LEU A 232 -16.06 7.29 -16.35
N GLU A 233 -16.08 5.99 -16.57
CA GLU A 233 -17.27 5.15 -16.47
C GLU A 233 -17.25 4.36 -15.17
N MET A 234 -18.09 4.78 -14.23
CA MET A 234 -18.18 4.22 -12.88
C MET A 234 -19.22 3.08 -12.84
N GLY A 235 -19.04 2.10 -11.95
CA GLY A 235 -19.91 0.91 -11.89
C GLY A 235 -19.80 0.00 -13.12
N CYS A 236 -18.67 0.05 -13.81
CA CYS A 236 -18.34 -0.75 -14.99
C CYS A 236 -17.30 -1.81 -14.64
N LYS A 237 -17.73 -3.06 -14.48
CA LYS A 237 -16.85 -4.17 -14.11
C LYS A 237 -16.33 -4.88 -15.36
N VAL A 238 -15.06 -4.68 -15.68
CA VAL A 238 -14.39 -5.43 -16.76
C VAL A 238 -14.38 -6.92 -16.44
N THR A 239 -14.77 -7.73 -17.43
CA THR A 239 -14.87 -9.20 -17.33
C THR A 239 -13.89 -9.90 -18.26
N ARG A 240 -13.57 -9.30 -19.42
CA ARG A 240 -12.73 -9.91 -20.44
C ARG A 240 -11.99 -8.86 -21.27
N CYS A 241 -10.76 -9.18 -21.67
CA CYS A 241 -10.00 -8.38 -22.64
C CYS A 241 -9.59 -9.30 -23.79
N SER A 242 -10.04 -8.99 -25.00
CA SER A 242 -9.73 -9.73 -26.21
C SER A 242 -8.74 -8.96 -27.07
N CYS A 243 -7.61 -9.57 -27.43
CA CYS A 243 -6.64 -9.02 -28.37
C CYS A 243 -6.82 -9.69 -29.73
N ASP A 244 -6.88 -8.88 -30.78
CA ASP A 244 -6.70 -9.35 -32.14
C ASP A 244 -5.20 -9.39 -32.44
N GLU A 245 -4.60 -10.58 -32.52
CA GLU A 245 -3.15 -10.75 -32.68
C GLU A 245 -2.61 -10.23 -34.03
N VAL A 246 -3.47 -9.96 -35.02
CA VAL A 246 -3.06 -9.46 -36.34
C VAL A 246 -2.98 -7.92 -36.33
N SER A 247 -3.99 -7.26 -35.78
CA SER A 247 -4.10 -5.80 -35.71
C SER A 247 -3.48 -5.20 -34.45
N GLY A 248 -3.26 -6.01 -33.41
CA GLY A 248 -2.83 -5.56 -32.08
C GLY A 248 -3.91 -4.76 -31.33
N SER A 249 -5.15 -4.73 -31.84
CA SER A 249 -6.26 -3.99 -31.24
C SER A 249 -6.94 -4.80 -30.13
N TRP A 250 -7.44 -4.08 -29.14
CA TRP A 250 -8.11 -4.66 -27.99
C TRP A 250 -9.60 -4.41 -28.02
N THR A 251 -10.39 -5.41 -27.63
CA THR A 251 -11.79 -5.26 -27.25
C THR A 251 -11.91 -5.58 -25.75
N VAL A 252 -12.30 -4.60 -24.96
CA VAL A 252 -12.54 -4.75 -23.52
C VAL A 252 -14.04 -4.89 -23.29
N GLU A 253 -14.44 -6.02 -22.70
CA GLU A 253 -15.81 -6.30 -22.30
C GLU A 253 -16.01 -5.99 -20.81
N TYR A 254 -17.11 -5.33 -20.51
CA TYR A 254 -17.49 -5.00 -19.14
C TYR A 254 -19.00 -5.10 -18.93
N ILE A 255 -19.38 -5.33 -17.68
CA ILE A 255 -20.77 -5.26 -17.22
C ILE A 255 -20.99 -3.86 -16.66
N ASP A 256 -21.97 -3.13 -17.19
CA ASP A 256 -22.33 -1.80 -16.71
C ASP A 256 -23.23 -1.86 -15.45
N ARG A 257 -23.62 -0.68 -14.95
CA ARG A 257 -24.47 -0.55 -13.75
C ARG A 257 -25.84 -1.22 -13.88
N GLN A 258 -26.33 -1.38 -15.11
CA GLN A 258 -27.64 -1.98 -15.39
C GLN A 258 -27.53 -3.51 -15.50
N GLY A 259 -26.31 -4.05 -15.52
CA GLY A 259 -26.03 -5.46 -15.70
C GLY A 259 -25.85 -5.86 -17.16
N ASP A 260 -25.84 -4.91 -18.09
CA ASP A 260 -25.68 -5.19 -19.51
C ASP A 260 -24.20 -5.40 -19.86
N SER A 261 -23.93 -6.35 -20.76
CA SER A 261 -22.60 -6.50 -21.36
C SER A 261 -22.38 -5.42 -22.43
N ARG A 262 -21.25 -4.72 -22.31
CA ARG A 262 -20.82 -3.63 -23.18
C ARG A 262 -19.37 -3.85 -23.60
N THR A 263 -18.98 -3.23 -24.71
CA THR A 263 -17.62 -3.31 -25.23
C THR A 263 -17.03 -1.96 -25.59
N ILE A 264 -15.72 -1.85 -25.42
CA ILE A 264 -14.90 -0.74 -25.89
C ILE A 264 -13.66 -1.25 -26.63
N GLU A 265 -13.39 -0.67 -27.79
CA GLU A 265 -12.19 -0.92 -28.57
C GLU A 265 -11.06 0.03 -28.15
N ALA A 266 -9.84 -0.49 -28.02
CA ALA A 266 -8.66 0.28 -27.63
C ALA A 266 -7.38 -0.17 -28.34
N GLU A 267 -6.40 0.73 -28.46
CA GLU A 267 -5.05 0.40 -28.96
C GLU A 267 -4.15 -0.08 -27.82
N HIS A 268 -4.27 0.56 -26.65
CA HIS A 268 -3.58 0.16 -25.42
C HIS A 268 -4.54 -0.11 -24.28
N ILE A 269 -4.17 -1.05 -23.42
CA ILE A 269 -4.81 -1.27 -22.11
C ILE A 269 -3.81 -0.93 -21.01
N ILE A 270 -4.22 -0.07 -20.07
CA ILE A 270 -3.51 0.10 -18.79
C ILE A 270 -4.36 -0.53 -17.70
N SER A 271 -3.88 -1.58 -17.04
CA SER A 271 -4.63 -2.29 -16.02
C SER A 271 -4.02 -2.15 -14.64
N SER A 272 -4.83 -1.64 -13.72
CA SER A 272 -4.55 -1.65 -12.27
C SER A 272 -5.35 -2.72 -11.51
N ALA A 273 -6.23 -3.44 -12.20
CA ALA A 273 -6.98 -4.57 -11.67
C ALA A 273 -6.05 -5.73 -11.27
N PRO A 274 -6.44 -6.61 -10.33
CA PRO A 274 -5.53 -7.64 -9.88
C PRO A 274 -5.12 -8.59 -10.99
N MET A 275 -3.80 -8.83 -11.07
CA MET A 275 -3.15 -9.59 -12.14
C MET A 275 -3.81 -10.94 -12.40
N ARG A 276 -4.27 -11.61 -11.33
CA ARG A 276 -4.97 -12.90 -11.43
C ARG A 276 -6.20 -12.79 -12.33
N GLU A 277 -7.11 -11.87 -12.04
CA GLU A 277 -8.37 -11.78 -12.79
C GLU A 277 -8.15 -11.29 -14.21
N LEU A 278 -7.23 -10.34 -14.39
CA LEU A 278 -6.90 -9.86 -15.73
C LEU A 278 -6.39 -11.00 -16.61
N VAL A 279 -5.37 -11.74 -16.15
CA VAL A 279 -4.74 -12.83 -16.91
C VAL A 279 -5.75 -13.95 -17.21
N CYS A 280 -6.58 -14.32 -16.23
CA CYS A 280 -7.63 -15.32 -16.43
C CYS A 280 -8.74 -14.84 -17.38
N GLY A 281 -8.90 -13.52 -17.56
CA GLY A 281 -9.86 -12.89 -18.45
C GLY A 281 -9.31 -12.50 -19.83
N LEU A 282 -8.09 -12.92 -20.20
CA LEU A 282 -7.53 -12.64 -21.52
C LEU A 282 -8.06 -13.60 -22.59
N THR A 283 -8.23 -13.08 -23.80
CA THR A 283 -8.54 -13.86 -25.01
C THR A 283 -7.65 -13.36 -26.15
N PRO A 284 -6.92 -14.22 -26.89
CA PRO A 284 -6.78 -15.67 -26.69
C PRO A 284 -6.26 -16.02 -25.29
N PRO A 285 -6.61 -17.20 -24.75
CA PRO A 285 -6.11 -17.60 -23.45
C PRO A 285 -4.57 -17.63 -23.45
N VAL A 286 -3.99 -17.24 -22.32
CA VAL A 286 -2.57 -17.45 -22.05
C VAL A 286 -2.24 -18.94 -21.96
N GLY A 287 -0.96 -19.28 -22.09
CA GLY A 287 -0.48 -20.65 -21.92
C GLY A 287 -0.87 -21.23 -20.56
N GLU A 288 -1.11 -22.54 -20.52
CA GLU A 288 -1.56 -23.25 -19.31
C GLU A 288 -0.63 -23.01 -18.11
N ARG A 289 0.68 -22.90 -18.35
CA ARG A 289 1.67 -22.58 -17.31
C ARG A 289 1.41 -21.20 -16.69
N THR A 290 1.11 -20.20 -17.51
CA THR A 290 0.86 -18.82 -17.07
C THR A 290 -0.50 -18.69 -16.41
N LYS A 291 -1.52 -19.38 -16.93
CA LYS A 291 -2.84 -19.46 -16.30
C LYS A 291 -2.73 -20.03 -14.88
N ARG A 292 -2.06 -21.17 -14.69
CA ARG A 292 -1.82 -21.74 -13.36
C ARG A 292 -1.03 -20.80 -12.46
N ALA A 293 0.00 -20.13 -12.99
CA ALA A 293 0.76 -19.15 -12.22
C ALA A 293 -0.12 -18.00 -11.72
N ALA A 294 -1.02 -17.49 -12.56
CA ALA A 294 -1.98 -16.45 -12.18
C ALA A 294 -2.95 -16.93 -11.10
N GLU A 295 -3.53 -18.12 -11.26
CA GLU A 295 -4.44 -18.74 -10.30
C GLU A 295 -3.77 -19.00 -8.94
N SER A 296 -2.46 -19.26 -8.92
CA SER A 296 -1.65 -19.47 -7.70
C SER A 296 -1.28 -18.19 -6.94
N LEU A 297 -1.26 -17.02 -7.58
CA LEU A 297 -1.05 -15.75 -6.86
C LEU A 297 -2.09 -15.62 -5.76
N LYS A 298 -1.76 -15.06 -4.59
CA LYS A 298 -2.70 -14.93 -3.44
C LYS A 298 -2.89 -13.48 -3.04
N TYR A 299 -4.04 -13.17 -2.45
CA TYR A 299 -4.33 -11.84 -1.92
C TYR A 299 -4.90 -11.94 -0.51
N ARG A 300 -4.64 -10.91 0.29
CA ARG A 300 -5.21 -10.71 1.62
C ARG A 300 -6.33 -9.68 1.53
N ASP A 301 -7.44 -9.96 2.18
CA ASP A 301 -8.58 -9.07 2.29
C ASP A 301 -8.53 -8.25 3.58
N PHE A 302 -9.36 -7.23 3.61
CA PHE A 302 -9.32 -6.21 4.65
C PHE A 302 -10.73 -5.78 5.02
N LEU A 303 -11.01 -5.74 6.32
CA LEU A 303 -12.24 -5.21 6.88
C LEU A 303 -11.89 -3.98 7.70
N THR A 304 -12.68 -2.91 7.56
CA THR A 304 -12.67 -1.79 8.49
C THR A 304 -14.03 -1.68 9.14
N VAL A 305 -14.04 -1.77 10.47
CA VAL A 305 -15.19 -1.41 11.29
C VAL A 305 -14.99 0.02 11.76
N MET A 306 -15.81 0.92 11.24
CA MET A 306 -15.83 2.31 11.68
C MET A 306 -16.79 2.42 12.86
N LEU A 307 -16.33 3.04 13.94
CA LEU A 307 -17.13 3.33 15.13
C LEU A 307 -17.13 4.85 15.39
N ILE A 308 -18.33 5.38 15.64
CA ILE A 308 -18.55 6.75 16.10
C ILE A 308 -18.67 6.70 17.62
N LEU A 309 -17.84 7.49 18.31
CA LEU A 309 -17.84 7.57 19.77
C LEU A 309 -17.91 9.02 20.23
N LYS A 310 -18.35 9.22 21.48
CA LYS A 310 -18.16 10.48 22.21
C LYS A 310 -16.67 10.71 22.42
N ASP A 311 -16.20 11.93 22.17
CA ASP A 311 -14.79 12.27 22.37
C ASP A 311 -14.45 12.33 23.86
N ARG A 312 -13.71 11.31 24.33
CA ARG A 312 -13.14 11.25 25.68
C ARG A 312 -11.64 11.56 25.70
N ARG A 313 -11.06 11.94 24.56
CA ARG A 313 -9.61 12.16 24.37
C ARG A 313 -8.78 10.96 24.83
N MET A 314 -9.22 9.75 24.47
CA MET A 314 -8.55 8.50 24.86
C MET A 314 -7.14 8.38 24.29
N PHE A 315 -6.91 8.90 23.09
CA PHE A 315 -5.61 9.00 22.44
C PHE A 315 -5.63 10.03 21.30
N ASP A 316 -4.47 10.54 20.93
CA ASP A 316 -4.26 11.54 19.87
C ASP A 316 -3.43 11.00 18.69
N ASP A 317 -2.93 9.76 18.78
CA ASP A 317 -2.21 9.11 17.68
C ASP A 317 -3.03 9.08 16.39
N ASN A 318 -2.35 9.15 15.25
CA ASN A 318 -3.02 8.88 13.98
C ASN A 318 -3.46 7.40 13.91
N TRP A 319 -2.58 6.48 14.34
CA TRP A 319 -2.87 5.06 14.40
C TRP A 319 -2.12 4.32 15.50
N ILE A 320 -2.66 3.18 15.92
CA ILE A 320 -2.05 2.26 16.88
C ILE A 320 -2.00 0.86 16.27
N TYR A 321 -0.81 0.26 16.24
CA TYR A 321 -0.63 -1.14 15.86
C TYR A 321 -0.97 -2.06 17.02
N ILE A 322 -1.82 -3.06 16.80
CA ILE A 322 -2.29 -3.96 17.84
C ILE A 322 -1.61 -5.32 17.69
N HIS A 323 -0.47 -5.48 18.37
CA HIS A 323 0.34 -6.70 18.34
C HIS A 323 -0.16 -7.76 19.32
N ASP A 324 -0.98 -7.35 20.28
CA ASP A 324 -1.50 -8.23 21.33
C ASP A 324 -2.36 -9.36 20.72
N PRO A 325 -2.10 -10.63 21.07
CA PRO A 325 -2.84 -11.77 20.56
C PRO A 325 -4.22 -11.95 21.21
N SER A 326 -4.53 -11.21 22.28
CA SER A 326 -5.84 -11.31 22.97
C SER A 326 -7.00 -10.69 22.19
N VAL A 327 -6.72 -10.02 21.07
CA VAL A 327 -7.70 -9.37 20.18
C VAL A 327 -7.36 -9.63 18.71
N LYS A 328 -8.40 -9.68 17.86
CA LYS A 328 -8.30 -9.87 16.42
C LYS A 328 -7.93 -8.59 15.68
N VAL A 329 -8.35 -7.42 16.15
CA VAL A 329 -7.98 -6.14 15.50
C VAL A 329 -6.46 -6.03 15.35
N GLY A 330 -6.02 -5.60 14.17
CA GLY A 330 -4.60 -5.44 13.85
C GLY A 330 -4.15 -4.00 13.92
N ARG A 331 -5.03 -3.03 13.64
CA ARG A 331 -4.72 -1.61 13.71
C ARG A 331 -5.96 -0.80 14.05
N VAL A 332 -5.79 0.27 14.82
CA VAL A 332 -6.84 1.24 15.12
C VAL A 332 -6.41 2.60 14.58
N GLN A 333 -7.25 3.23 13.77
CA GLN A 333 -7.10 4.57 13.22
C GLN A 333 -7.93 5.57 14.03
N ASN A 334 -7.42 6.78 14.23
CA ASN A 334 -8.21 7.91 14.74
C ASN A 334 -8.33 8.98 13.65
N PHE A 335 -9.43 8.94 12.89
CA PHE A 335 -9.61 9.80 11.71
C PHE A 335 -9.68 11.28 12.05
N ARG A 336 -10.10 11.65 13.27
CA ARG A 336 -10.01 13.03 13.76
C ARG A 336 -8.56 13.51 13.90
N SER A 337 -7.66 12.63 14.31
CA SER A 337 -6.21 12.92 14.35
C SER A 337 -5.57 12.94 12.96
N TRP A 338 -6.20 12.38 11.94
CA TRP A 338 -5.75 12.55 10.55
C TRP A 338 -6.18 13.92 10.01
N SER A 339 -7.44 14.30 10.20
CA SER A 339 -7.92 15.65 9.94
C SER A 339 -9.18 15.94 10.78
N PRO A 340 -9.31 17.15 11.37
CA PRO A 340 -10.52 17.51 12.10
C PRO A 340 -11.77 17.52 11.20
N GLU A 341 -11.60 17.71 9.89
CA GLU A 341 -12.70 17.74 8.92
C GLU A 341 -13.19 16.35 8.49
N MET A 342 -12.57 15.28 8.98
CA MET A 342 -13.08 13.91 8.81
C MET A 342 -14.29 13.63 9.70
N VAL A 343 -14.55 14.49 10.68
CA VAL A 343 -15.61 14.33 11.68
C VAL A 343 -16.46 15.60 11.68
N PRO A 344 -17.80 15.50 11.52
CA PRO A 344 -18.67 16.66 11.43
C PRO A 344 -18.83 17.38 12.78
N ASP A 345 -18.83 16.63 13.90
CA ASP A 345 -19.09 17.16 15.23
C ASP A 345 -17.84 17.14 16.13
N SER A 346 -17.51 18.28 16.74
CA SER A 346 -16.33 18.41 17.60
C SER A 346 -16.41 17.65 18.93
N ASP A 347 -17.58 17.16 19.32
CA ASP A 347 -17.79 16.34 20.52
C ASP A 347 -17.68 14.83 20.25
N LYS A 348 -17.39 14.44 19.01
CA LYS A 348 -17.28 13.03 18.57
C LYS A 348 -15.90 12.70 18.02
N VAL A 349 -15.61 11.41 17.96
CA VAL A 349 -14.45 10.82 17.29
C VAL A 349 -14.91 9.68 16.39
N CYS A 350 -14.12 9.42 15.35
CA CYS A 350 -14.33 8.34 14.41
C CYS A 350 -13.11 7.43 14.43
N TYR A 351 -13.29 6.20 14.91
CA TYR A 351 -12.23 5.20 14.97
C TYR A 351 -12.43 4.13 13.90
N GLY A 352 -11.37 3.83 13.16
CA GLY A 352 -11.35 2.73 12.20
C GLY A 352 -10.60 1.53 12.77
N LEU A 353 -11.31 0.45 13.08
CA LEU A 353 -10.71 -0.80 13.51
C LEU A 353 -10.48 -1.69 12.29
N GLU A 354 -9.22 -2.01 12.05
CA GLU A 354 -8.78 -2.75 10.88
C GLU A 354 -8.54 -4.21 11.23
N TYR A 355 -9.21 -5.09 10.48
CA TYR A 355 -9.06 -6.53 10.57
C TYR A 355 -8.54 -7.06 9.23
N PHE A 356 -7.56 -7.93 9.32
CA PHE A 356 -7.02 -8.64 8.16
C PHE A 356 -7.67 -10.01 8.10
N CYS A 357 -8.16 -10.40 6.92
CA CYS A 357 -8.95 -11.61 6.73
C CYS A 357 -8.79 -12.15 5.30
N PHE A 358 -9.28 -13.36 5.08
CA PHE A 358 -9.47 -13.93 3.74
C PHE A 358 -10.96 -14.03 3.47
N GLU A 359 -11.36 -13.89 2.21
CA GLU A 359 -12.70 -14.32 1.79
C GLU A 359 -12.96 -15.74 2.32
N HIS A 360 -14.09 -15.92 3.00
CA HIS A 360 -14.55 -17.18 3.58
C HIS A 360 -13.81 -17.71 4.82
N ASP A 361 -13.05 -16.87 5.55
CA ASP A 361 -12.40 -17.26 6.81
C ASP A 361 -13.28 -17.17 8.08
N GLY A 362 -14.58 -16.97 7.89
CA GLY A 362 -15.57 -16.74 8.95
C GLY A 362 -15.63 -15.31 9.46
N LEU A 363 -14.50 -14.59 9.59
CA LEU A 363 -14.52 -13.18 9.95
C LEU A 363 -15.08 -12.34 8.79
N TRP A 364 -14.69 -12.67 7.55
CA TRP A 364 -15.20 -12.02 6.34
C TRP A 364 -16.71 -12.14 6.16
N ASP A 365 -17.23 -13.34 6.43
CA ASP A 365 -18.65 -13.69 6.23
C ASP A 365 -19.52 -13.30 7.44
N SER A 366 -18.93 -12.81 8.53
CA SER A 366 -19.67 -12.34 9.71
C SER A 366 -20.58 -11.17 9.35
N SER A 367 -21.73 -11.08 10.02
CA SER A 367 -22.66 -9.96 9.83
C SER A 367 -22.04 -8.64 10.28
N ASP A 368 -22.49 -7.53 9.71
CA ASP A 368 -22.00 -6.20 10.10
C ASP A 368 -22.26 -5.91 11.59
N THR A 369 -23.39 -6.38 12.11
CA THR A 369 -23.74 -6.28 13.53
C THR A 369 -22.73 -7.03 14.41
N ASP A 370 -22.38 -8.26 14.06
CA ASP A 370 -21.42 -9.07 14.83
C ASP A 370 -20.02 -8.46 14.81
N LEU A 371 -19.61 -7.92 13.66
CA LEU A 371 -18.34 -7.22 13.50
C LEU A 371 -18.28 -5.92 14.31
N ILE A 372 -19.37 -5.16 14.36
CA ILE A 372 -19.49 -3.97 15.19
C ILE A 372 -19.38 -4.34 16.68
N GLU A 373 -20.08 -5.37 17.14
CA GLU A 373 -20.01 -5.80 18.54
C GLU A 373 -18.63 -6.37 18.91
N LEU A 374 -17.99 -7.11 18.00
CA LEU A 374 -16.59 -7.53 18.15
C LEU A 374 -15.67 -6.32 18.32
N ALA A 375 -15.80 -5.32 17.45
CA ALA A 375 -14.98 -4.11 17.49
C ALA A 375 -15.16 -3.30 18.78
N LYS A 376 -16.41 -3.14 19.24
CA LYS A 376 -16.71 -2.48 20.53
C LYS A 376 -16.02 -3.20 21.69
N ARG A 377 -16.19 -4.52 21.78
CA ARG A 377 -15.60 -5.35 22.85
C ARG A 377 -14.07 -5.24 22.86
N GLU A 378 -13.43 -5.37 21.70
CA GLU A 378 -11.98 -5.31 21.59
C GLU A 378 -11.45 -3.90 21.92
N LEU A 379 -12.14 -2.84 21.51
CA LEU A 379 -11.75 -1.47 21.82
C LEU A 379 -11.79 -1.18 23.33
N ILE A 380 -12.81 -1.71 24.03
CA ILE A 380 -12.89 -1.67 25.50
C ILE A 380 -11.74 -2.48 26.12
N GLN A 381 -11.50 -3.71 25.65
CA GLN A 381 -10.45 -4.59 26.16
C GLN A 381 -9.05 -3.98 26.03
N ILE A 382 -8.78 -3.24 24.94
CA ILE A 382 -7.52 -2.52 24.73
C ILE A 382 -7.43 -1.28 25.64
N GLY A 383 -8.56 -0.79 26.15
CA GLY A 383 -8.64 0.42 26.98
C GLY A 383 -8.73 1.72 26.17
N LEU A 384 -9.25 1.66 24.94
CA LEU A 384 -9.41 2.82 24.05
C LEU A 384 -10.85 3.37 24.00
N ALA A 385 -11.79 2.72 24.70
CA ALA A 385 -13.19 3.17 24.85
C ALA A 385 -13.85 2.59 26.12
N ARG A 386 -15.03 3.09 26.47
CA ARG A 386 -15.92 2.57 27.51
C ARG A 386 -17.30 2.22 26.93
N GLU A 387 -18.06 1.35 27.60
CA GLU A 387 -19.36 0.86 27.11
C GLU A 387 -20.36 1.98 26.72
N GLY A 388 -20.41 3.09 27.47
CA GLY A 388 -21.32 4.21 27.19
C GLY A 388 -20.84 5.24 26.17
N ASP A 389 -19.68 5.03 25.53
CA ASP A 389 -19.09 5.98 24.59
C ASP A 389 -19.57 5.76 23.14
N PHE A 390 -20.04 4.57 22.78
CA PHE A 390 -20.42 4.23 21.41
C PHE A 390 -21.74 4.89 21.00
N VAL A 391 -21.76 5.48 19.82
CA VAL A 391 -22.94 6.15 19.23
C VAL A 391 -23.49 5.31 18.07
N ASP A 392 -22.63 4.92 17.15
CA ASP A 392 -23.01 4.18 15.94
C ASP A 392 -21.77 3.54 15.29
N GLY A 393 -21.95 2.76 14.22
CA GLY A 393 -20.85 2.23 13.42
C GLY A 393 -21.29 1.64 12.09
N CYS A 394 -20.33 1.42 11.20
CA CYS A 394 -20.56 0.72 9.94
C CYS A 394 -19.34 -0.13 9.56
N VAL A 395 -19.53 -1.07 8.64
CA VAL A 395 -18.47 -1.97 8.17
C VAL A 395 -18.20 -1.73 6.70
N VAL A 396 -16.93 -1.73 6.31
CA VAL A 396 -16.51 -1.74 4.91
C VAL A 396 -15.57 -2.92 4.66
N ARG A 397 -15.85 -3.67 3.60
CA ARG A 397 -15.03 -4.79 3.14
C ARG A 397 -14.23 -4.39 1.91
N GLN A 398 -12.94 -4.70 1.90
CA GLN A 398 -12.03 -4.47 0.79
C GLN A 398 -11.39 -5.79 0.38
N LYS A 399 -11.76 -6.25 -0.81
CA LYS A 399 -11.14 -7.42 -1.43
C LYS A 399 -9.73 -7.11 -1.89
N LYS A 400 -8.83 -8.08 -1.77
CA LYS A 400 -7.48 -8.07 -2.34
C LYS A 400 -6.69 -6.81 -1.95
N ALA A 401 -6.74 -6.43 -0.68
CA ALA A 401 -6.03 -5.29 -0.16
C ALA A 401 -4.51 -5.47 -0.19
N TYR A 402 -3.99 -6.71 -0.04
CA TYR A 402 -2.55 -6.98 -0.08
C TYR A 402 -2.21 -8.11 -1.05
N PRO A 403 -1.29 -7.92 -2.01
CA PRO A 403 -0.66 -9.06 -2.68
C PRO A 403 0.19 -9.84 -1.67
N VAL A 404 0.06 -11.16 -1.68
CA VAL A 404 0.74 -12.06 -0.73
C VAL A 404 2.02 -12.59 -1.36
N TYR A 405 3.13 -12.47 -0.63
CA TYR A 405 4.44 -12.93 -1.05
C TYR A 405 4.77 -14.25 -0.35
N ASP A 406 4.24 -15.36 -0.88
CA ASP A 406 4.65 -16.70 -0.47
C ASP A 406 6.01 -17.08 -1.10
N ASP A 407 6.44 -18.33 -1.01
CA ASP A 407 7.76 -18.73 -1.54
C ASP A 407 7.81 -18.74 -3.08
N ASP A 408 6.66 -18.85 -3.75
CA ASP A 408 6.57 -19.06 -5.20
C ASP A 408 6.11 -17.81 -5.97
N TYR A 409 5.57 -16.79 -5.29
CA TYR A 409 4.99 -15.59 -5.92
C TYR A 409 5.90 -14.97 -7.00
N ALA A 410 7.20 -14.83 -6.73
CA ALA A 410 8.14 -14.17 -7.65
C ALA A 410 8.28 -14.95 -8.96
N ARG A 411 8.31 -16.28 -8.88
CA ARG A 411 8.35 -17.17 -10.04
C ARG A 411 7.05 -17.12 -10.84
N HIS A 412 5.91 -17.05 -10.15
CA HIS A 412 4.61 -16.89 -10.78
C HIS A 412 4.50 -15.55 -11.53
N VAL A 413 4.85 -14.44 -10.86
CA VAL A 413 4.86 -13.10 -11.48
C VAL A 413 5.81 -13.05 -12.67
N ALA A 414 7.02 -13.62 -12.56
CA ALA A 414 7.97 -13.63 -13.68
C ALA A 414 7.45 -14.43 -14.89
N THR A 415 6.79 -15.58 -14.65
CA THR A 415 6.18 -16.39 -15.70
C THR A 415 5.07 -15.61 -16.42
N ILE A 416 4.21 -14.92 -15.67
CA ILE A 416 3.14 -14.09 -16.23
C ILE A 416 3.73 -12.93 -17.02
N ARG A 417 4.66 -12.18 -16.42
CA ARG A 417 5.30 -11.03 -17.05
C ARG A 417 5.92 -11.41 -18.39
N GLN A 418 6.67 -12.51 -18.44
CA GLN A 418 7.34 -12.94 -19.67
C GLN A 418 6.34 -13.15 -20.80
N GLU A 419 5.28 -13.94 -20.57
CA GLU A 419 4.31 -14.20 -21.64
C GLU A 419 3.53 -12.94 -22.05
N LEU A 420 3.17 -12.07 -21.11
CA LEU A 420 2.47 -10.82 -21.44
C LEU A 420 3.36 -9.85 -22.22
N GLU A 421 4.64 -9.73 -21.88
CA GLU A 421 5.59 -8.90 -22.64
C GLU A 421 5.80 -9.43 -24.07
N ASP A 422 5.87 -10.76 -24.23
CA ASP A 422 6.09 -11.39 -25.54
C ASP A 422 4.85 -11.33 -26.45
N ARG A 423 3.64 -11.52 -25.90
CA ARG A 423 2.39 -11.63 -26.69
C ARG A 423 1.58 -10.35 -26.75
N TYR A 424 1.65 -9.51 -25.73
CA TYR A 424 0.72 -8.38 -25.52
C TYR A 424 1.48 -7.09 -25.18
N PRO A 425 2.33 -6.57 -26.08
CA PRO A 425 3.18 -5.39 -25.81
C PRO A 425 2.37 -4.12 -25.47
N ASN A 426 1.10 -4.06 -25.86
CA ASN A 426 0.19 -2.95 -25.59
C ASN A 426 -0.68 -3.14 -24.33
N LEU A 427 -0.44 -4.20 -23.54
CA LEU A 427 -1.07 -4.43 -22.24
C LEU A 427 -0.11 -4.05 -21.11
N HIS A 428 -0.43 -2.97 -20.41
CA HIS A 428 0.42 -2.39 -19.38
C HIS A 428 -0.12 -2.69 -17.98
N LEU A 429 0.67 -3.38 -17.16
CA LEU A 429 0.33 -3.62 -15.76
C LEU A 429 0.90 -2.53 -14.86
N VAL A 430 0.05 -1.88 -14.08
CA VAL A 430 0.44 -0.77 -13.19
C VAL A 430 -0.12 -0.94 -11.79
N GLY A 431 0.46 -0.21 -10.84
CA GLY A 431 -0.06 -0.13 -9.49
C GLY A 431 0.21 -1.35 -8.62
N ARG A 432 -0.60 -1.50 -7.58
CA ARG A 432 -0.39 -2.51 -6.52
C ARG A 432 -0.79 -3.91 -6.98
N ASN A 433 -2.05 -4.09 -7.34
CA ASN A 433 -2.57 -5.40 -7.69
C ASN A 433 -2.37 -5.75 -9.16
N GLY A 434 -2.34 -4.76 -10.06
CA GLY A 434 -1.98 -4.96 -11.48
C GLY A 434 -0.60 -5.59 -11.64
N MET A 435 0.38 -5.16 -10.84
CA MET A 435 1.73 -5.73 -10.87
C MET A 435 1.97 -6.82 -9.82
N HIS A 436 0.97 -7.14 -8.99
CA HIS A 436 1.14 -7.99 -7.80
C HIS A 436 2.31 -7.53 -6.90
N LYS A 437 2.53 -6.22 -6.79
CA LYS A 437 3.59 -5.60 -5.98
C LYS A 437 2.97 -4.91 -4.78
N TYR A 438 3.58 -5.11 -3.61
CA TYR A 438 3.27 -4.35 -2.40
C TYR A 438 3.72 -2.90 -2.58
N ASN A 439 2.90 -2.13 -3.28
CA ASN A 439 3.11 -0.72 -3.59
C ASN A 439 2.26 0.16 -2.67
N ASN A 440 2.84 1.29 -2.27
CA ASN A 440 2.10 2.43 -1.73
C ASN A 440 1.55 3.27 -2.89
N GLN A 441 0.74 4.29 -2.59
CA GLN A 441 0.15 5.15 -3.61
C GLN A 441 1.21 5.84 -4.50
N ASP A 442 2.32 6.32 -3.94
CA ASP A 442 3.37 7.00 -4.69
C ASP A 442 4.09 6.07 -5.67
N HIS A 443 4.35 4.83 -5.25
CA HIS A 443 4.89 3.81 -6.14
C HIS A 443 3.90 3.45 -7.26
N ALA A 444 2.61 3.33 -6.93
CA ALA A 444 1.57 3.03 -7.91
C ALA A 444 1.42 4.18 -8.94
N MET A 445 1.52 5.43 -8.50
CA MET A 445 1.57 6.59 -9.39
C MET A 445 2.81 6.56 -10.27
N MET A 446 4.00 6.31 -9.70
CA MET A 446 5.23 6.24 -10.47
C MET A 446 5.15 5.20 -11.60
N THR A 447 4.58 4.02 -11.34
CA THR A 447 4.38 3.02 -12.42
C THR A 447 3.46 3.53 -13.53
N ALA A 448 2.44 4.32 -13.20
CA ALA A 448 1.55 4.92 -14.18
C ALA A 448 2.23 6.06 -14.96
N MET A 449 2.97 6.94 -14.27
CA MET A 449 3.69 8.04 -14.91
C MET A 449 4.67 7.52 -15.97
N LEU A 450 5.49 6.54 -15.62
CA LEU A 450 6.45 5.94 -16.56
C LEU A 450 5.77 5.14 -17.68
N CYS A 451 4.60 4.55 -17.41
CA CYS A 451 3.80 3.87 -18.44
C CYS A 451 3.28 4.88 -19.47
N VAL A 452 2.79 6.04 -19.03
CA VAL A 452 2.35 7.11 -19.93
C VAL A 452 3.50 7.62 -20.79
N GLU A 453 4.68 7.85 -20.21
CA GLU A 453 5.89 8.22 -20.99
C GLU A 453 6.23 7.19 -22.07
N ASN A 454 6.14 5.90 -21.76
CA ASN A 454 6.38 4.84 -22.74
C ASN A 454 5.33 4.85 -23.87
N ILE A 455 4.05 5.06 -23.56
CA ILE A 455 2.96 5.11 -24.54
C ILE A 455 3.10 6.34 -25.46
N LEU A 456 3.39 7.51 -24.89
CA LEU A 456 3.55 8.74 -25.66
C LEU A 456 4.77 8.69 -26.59
N ALA A 457 5.83 8.01 -26.16
CA ALA A 457 7.04 7.82 -26.96
C ALA A 457 6.94 6.66 -27.97
N ASP A 458 5.85 5.87 -27.92
CA ASP A 458 5.69 4.62 -28.66
C ASP A 458 6.92 3.69 -28.54
N ALA A 459 7.52 3.66 -27.34
CA ALA A 459 8.77 2.95 -27.07
C ALA A 459 8.91 2.59 -25.58
N LYS A 460 9.61 1.49 -25.28
CA LYS A 460 9.94 1.08 -23.91
C LYS A 460 11.10 1.92 -23.36
N LEU A 461 10.82 3.17 -23.00
CA LEU A 461 11.80 4.07 -22.36
C LEU A 461 12.14 3.64 -20.94
N TYR A 462 11.17 3.11 -20.20
CA TYR A 462 11.31 2.75 -18.79
C TYR A 462 10.80 1.34 -18.50
N ASP A 463 11.55 0.58 -17.68
CA ASP A 463 11.04 -0.68 -17.11
C ASP A 463 10.27 -0.39 -15.82
N LEU A 464 8.93 -0.49 -15.90
CA LEU A 464 8.02 -0.25 -14.78
C LEU A 464 8.29 -1.18 -13.59
N TRP A 465 8.80 -2.39 -13.86
CA TRP A 465 9.05 -3.40 -12.82
C TRP A 465 10.20 -3.03 -11.88
N GLN A 466 11.07 -2.10 -12.29
CA GLN A 466 12.14 -1.54 -11.46
C GLN A 466 11.63 -0.54 -10.42
N VAL A 467 10.41 0.00 -10.58
CA VAL A 467 9.81 0.86 -9.56
C VAL A 467 9.66 0.05 -8.27
N ASN A 468 10.24 0.53 -7.18
CA ASN A 468 10.28 -0.17 -5.89
C ASN A 468 11.06 -1.51 -5.93
N GLY A 469 11.98 -1.71 -6.90
CA GLY A 469 12.91 -2.83 -6.96
C GLY A 469 14.05 -2.73 -5.93
N ASP A 470 14.61 -1.52 -5.76
CA ASP A 470 15.60 -1.21 -4.72
C ASP A 470 14.91 -0.73 -3.44
N ALA A 471 14.53 -1.70 -2.62
CA ALA A 471 13.72 -1.49 -1.44
C ALA A 471 14.53 -0.90 -0.26
N GLU A 472 14.70 0.41 -0.26
CA GLU A 472 14.83 1.19 0.99
C GLU A 472 13.47 1.77 1.36
N TYR A 473 12.70 0.99 2.11
CA TYR A 473 11.51 1.46 2.79
C TYR A 473 11.87 1.82 4.24
N HIS A 474 11.73 3.10 4.60
CA HIS A 474 11.96 3.56 5.97
C HIS A 474 10.61 3.84 6.63
N GLU A 475 10.07 2.88 7.37
CA GLU A 475 9.03 3.20 8.37
C GLU A 475 9.63 3.95 9.57
N ALA A 476 10.95 4.03 9.72
CA ALA A 476 11.59 4.80 10.79
C ALA A 476 12.59 5.78 10.17
N GLY A 477 12.53 7.06 10.50
CA GLY A 477 13.63 7.97 10.21
C GLY A 477 14.28 8.51 11.50
N PRO A 478 15.59 8.81 11.51
CA PRO A 478 16.68 8.10 10.86
C PRO A 478 17.74 7.58 11.86
N ALA A 479 18.63 6.73 11.34
CA ALA A 479 20.06 6.93 11.51
C ALA A 479 20.71 6.73 10.14
N VAL A 480 20.81 7.80 9.36
CA VAL A 480 21.53 7.85 8.09
C VAL A 480 22.51 9.03 8.19
N THR A 481 23.78 8.76 7.95
CA THR A 481 24.90 9.71 8.03
C THR A 481 25.02 10.56 6.76
N GLU A 482 25.54 11.78 6.89
CA GLU A 482 25.53 12.85 5.87
C GLU A 482 26.27 12.53 4.55
N GLU A 483 27.15 11.51 4.50
CA GLU A 483 27.86 11.14 3.27
C GLU A 483 26.97 10.45 2.22
N THR A 484 25.77 9.98 2.56
CA THR A 484 24.86 9.32 1.60
C THR A 484 23.98 10.31 0.82
N ILE A 485 24.02 11.61 1.16
CA ILE A 485 23.12 12.62 0.58
C ILE A 485 23.44 12.90 -0.91
N CYS A 486 24.67 12.68 -1.37
CA CYS A 486 25.03 12.84 -2.79
C CYS A 486 24.79 11.60 -3.66
N ALA A 487 24.38 10.46 -3.09
CA ALA A 487 24.14 9.21 -3.84
C ALA A 487 22.78 8.54 -3.54
N GLY A 488 21.95 9.15 -2.69
CA GLY A 488 20.74 8.53 -2.11
C GLY A 488 19.40 9.16 -2.51
N LEU A 489 19.34 9.93 -3.61
CA LEU A 489 18.06 10.18 -4.28
C LEU A 489 17.63 8.87 -4.93
N ARG A 490 16.47 8.33 -4.52
CA ARG A 490 15.96 7.09 -5.10
C ARG A 490 15.91 7.26 -6.62
N LEU A 491 16.60 6.38 -7.33
CA LEU A 491 16.64 6.37 -8.79
C LEU A 491 15.19 6.26 -9.29
N VAL A 492 14.68 7.32 -9.93
CA VAL A 492 13.71 7.10 -11.01
C VAL A 492 14.37 6.04 -11.90
N PRO A 493 13.68 4.92 -12.24
CA PRO A 493 14.26 3.93 -13.14
C PRO A 493 14.93 4.64 -14.30
N THR A 494 16.23 4.39 -14.49
CA THR A 494 16.96 5.01 -15.59
C THR A 494 16.35 4.55 -16.89
N ARG A 495 16.39 5.41 -17.92
CA ARG A 495 15.96 5.00 -19.26
C ARG A 495 16.64 3.69 -19.64
N VAL A 496 15.90 2.77 -20.23
CA VAL A 496 16.46 1.53 -20.76
C VAL A 496 17.51 1.91 -21.79
N VAL A 497 18.77 1.55 -21.56
CA VAL A 497 19.86 1.85 -22.50
C VAL A 497 19.59 1.00 -23.76
N ALA A 498 19.34 1.65 -24.90
CA ALA A 498 19.28 0.96 -26.18
C ALA A 498 20.60 0.19 -26.39
N ALA A 499 20.53 -1.06 -26.83
CA ALA A 499 21.73 -1.80 -27.19
C ALA A 499 22.53 -0.96 -28.21
N PRO A 500 23.86 -0.83 -28.05
CA PRO A 500 24.64 -0.05 -28.99
C PRO A 500 24.47 -0.64 -30.39
N GLU A 501 24.12 0.21 -31.36
CA GLU A 501 24.19 -0.14 -32.77
C GLU A 501 25.60 -0.72 -33.01
N LEU A 502 25.65 -1.99 -33.40
CA LEU A 502 26.88 -2.59 -33.89
C LEU A 502 27.31 -1.75 -35.09
N ALA A 503 28.48 -1.11 -34.95
CA ALA A 503 29.10 -0.37 -36.03
C ALA A 503 29.16 -1.26 -37.29
N PRO A 504 28.87 -0.72 -38.49
CA PRO A 504 28.96 -1.50 -39.70
C PRO A 504 30.40 -2.00 -39.86
N GLU A 505 30.55 -3.31 -40.08
CA GLU A 505 31.83 -3.92 -40.42
C GLU A 505 32.37 -3.24 -41.69
N GLY A 506 33.50 -2.54 -41.53
CA GLY A 506 34.27 -1.94 -42.61
C GLY A 506 35.33 -2.88 -43.13
#